data_AF-I8U9K8-F1
#
_entry.id   AF-I8U9K8-F1
#
_cell.length_a   1.000
_cell.length_b   1.000
_cell.length_c   1.000
_cell.angle_alpha   90.00
_cell.angle_beta   90.00
_cell.angle_gamma   90.00
#
_symmetry.space_group_name_H-M   'P 1'
#
loop_
_entity.id
_entity.type
_entity.pdbx_description
1 polymer ?
#
loop_
_entity_poly.entity_id
_entity_poly.type
_entity_poly.pdbx_seq_one_letter_code
_entity_poly.pdbx_strand_id
1 'polypeptide(L)'
;MSQYTDVKRICDDLESSGKAVSLDYLLSKVSDAQASVVSHYKKWRTEQGQQRQQDNLSGFSEDFIAAFQREAQKQTQWQTDQLTKQLAEALQAEVKAVEQVQALQQQMRQTEQRRTELEQALTAQQQQLATQADNFAIVSAERDQLAQEMQQLQQQLNTQQQHFQQLQLELTAAVAASGEHAEQAQQLQQQLLAAQQNLAEQEQQLNQLQQQYQSAQQQISELQHAVNAAEQAQHQLLHTEQQLVALQQQLTVANEAATAQQDQLLQLQQQLQLEQQKALTLTEEHESLRRKNAEQQRQYFESKKQIHQQLADYAEQCAELTAERDQILASLKTGSANAADTALSQQIDNLQQQNQQLQQQLAVLSEQPAQPDPAIVTELQQQIASLQQHNSTLLHTQQAEQSAATEALQAAQQQIQQLQAQLAAAQAVEQDSVTREALEAERDEAIAAAARQADQVAELQHELQQLKAMLSAPANENTDNVEQLRAAIALLKHQSALTANHQAEQRETIKQLREELQQQRDQAAQIQVERYQWSKQKLQLEEQVNFVKSNSAATIERLTRYREQAQERIEQLERKLQECC
;
A
#
# COMPACT_ATOMS: atom_id res chain seq x y z
N MET A 1 35.97 -41.73 -149.54
CA MET A 1 36.18 -40.95 -150.79
C MET A 1 35.29 -41.50 -151.90
N SER A 2 33.99 -41.67 -151.65
CA SER A 2 33.01 -41.88 -152.70
C SER A 2 32.87 -40.58 -153.48
N GLN A 3 33.03 -40.64 -154.80
CA GLN A 3 32.99 -39.45 -155.63
C GLN A 3 31.53 -39.04 -155.85
N TYR A 4 31.32 -37.79 -156.29
CA TYR A 4 29.97 -37.28 -156.60
C TYR A 4 29.16 -38.23 -157.49
N THR A 5 29.85 -38.91 -158.41
CA THR A 5 29.36 -39.96 -159.31
C THR A 5 28.67 -41.13 -158.59
N ASP A 6 29.18 -41.57 -157.43
CA ASP A 6 28.63 -42.72 -156.70
C ASP A 6 27.31 -42.34 -156.01
N VAL A 7 27.30 -41.18 -155.34
CA VAL A 7 26.10 -40.63 -154.71
C VAL A 7 25.04 -40.33 -155.76
N LYS A 8 25.43 -39.70 -156.88
CA LYS A 8 24.54 -39.43 -158.01
C LYS A 8 23.92 -40.71 -158.57
N ARG A 9 24.74 -41.74 -158.84
CA ARG A 9 24.25 -43.04 -159.33
C ARG A 9 23.23 -43.68 -158.37
N ILE A 10 23.49 -43.67 -157.06
CA ILE A 10 22.53 -44.24 -156.09
C ILE A 10 21.21 -43.44 -156.09
N CYS A 11 21.26 -42.12 -156.26
CA CYS A 11 20.04 -41.30 -156.37
C CYS A 11 19.30 -41.57 -157.69
N ASP A 12 20.00 -41.66 -158.82
CA ASP A 12 19.44 -41.92 -160.15
C ASP A 12 18.85 -43.35 -160.25
N ASP A 13 19.49 -44.36 -159.66
CA ASP A 13 18.99 -45.74 -159.54
C ASP A 13 17.75 -45.83 -158.61
N LEU A 14 17.62 -44.95 -157.60
CA LEU A 14 16.43 -44.86 -156.74
C LEU A 14 15.25 -44.16 -157.43
N GLU A 15 15.51 -43.04 -158.13
CA GLU A 15 14.47 -42.29 -158.84
C GLU A 15 13.92 -43.09 -160.03
N SER A 16 14.80 -43.74 -160.81
CA SER A 16 14.38 -44.63 -161.91
C SER A 16 13.67 -45.91 -161.43
N SER A 17 13.90 -46.35 -160.20
CA SER A 17 13.12 -47.44 -159.56
C SER A 17 11.89 -46.95 -158.76
N GLY A 18 11.52 -45.67 -158.88
CA GLY A 18 10.30 -45.09 -158.32
C GLY A 18 10.30 -44.97 -156.78
N LYS A 19 11.47 -45.01 -156.15
CA LYS A 19 11.61 -44.96 -154.68
C LYS A 19 12.01 -43.56 -154.22
N ALA A 20 11.43 -43.12 -153.10
CA ALA A 20 11.75 -41.82 -152.51
C ALA A 20 13.23 -41.77 -152.06
N VAL A 21 14.00 -40.85 -152.65
CA VAL A 21 15.42 -40.64 -152.31
C VAL A 21 15.52 -39.93 -150.95
N SER A 22 15.58 -40.70 -149.86
CA SER A 22 15.76 -40.16 -148.51
C SER A 22 17.25 -39.97 -148.16
N LEU A 23 17.54 -38.91 -147.40
CA LEU A 23 18.90 -38.61 -146.95
C LEU A 23 19.47 -39.74 -146.07
N ASP A 24 18.64 -40.30 -145.18
CA ASP A 24 19.03 -41.37 -144.27
C ASP A 24 19.39 -42.67 -145.01
N TYR A 25 18.71 -42.98 -146.13
CA TYR A 25 19.06 -44.12 -146.96
C TYR A 25 20.43 -43.93 -147.62
N LEU A 26 20.73 -42.73 -148.14
CA LEU A 26 22.05 -42.41 -148.70
C LEU A 26 23.15 -42.50 -147.64
N LEU A 27 22.90 -41.96 -146.44
CA LEU A 27 23.82 -42.06 -145.30
C LEU A 27 24.01 -43.51 -144.80
N SER A 28 23.02 -44.40 -145.02
CA SER A 28 23.15 -45.83 -144.71
C SER A 28 23.94 -46.64 -145.76
N LYS A 29 24.19 -46.06 -146.95
CA LYS A 29 24.82 -46.75 -148.10
C LYS A 29 26.20 -46.23 -148.48
N VAL A 30 26.59 -45.04 -148.01
CA VAL A 30 27.84 -44.37 -148.39
C VAL A 30 28.67 -44.10 -147.14
N SER A 31 29.80 -44.79 -147.00
CA SER A 31 30.66 -44.81 -145.79
C SER A 31 31.47 -43.53 -145.53
N ASP A 32 31.10 -42.40 -146.13
CA ASP A 32 31.82 -41.13 -146.03
C ASP A 32 31.17 -40.15 -145.05
N ALA A 33 31.93 -39.12 -144.66
CA ALA A 33 31.47 -38.11 -143.70
C ALA A 33 30.13 -37.45 -144.13
N GLN A 34 29.18 -37.39 -143.20
CA GLN A 34 27.80 -36.92 -143.48
C GLN A 34 27.74 -35.59 -144.22
N ALA A 35 28.60 -34.63 -143.88
CA ALA A 35 28.67 -33.33 -144.55
C ALA A 35 28.96 -33.43 -146.06
N SER A 36 29.81 -34.38 -146.49
CA SER A 36 30.11 -34.59 -147.91
C SER A 36 28.92 -35.21 -148.63
N VAL A 37 28.30 -36.24 -148.05
CA VAL A 37 27.09 -36.89 -148.61
C VAL A 37 25.92 -35.89 -148.70
N VAL A 38 25.71 -35.06 -147.68
CA VAL A 38 24.72 -33.95 -147.69
C VAL A 38 25.05 -32.94 -148.78
N SER A 39 26.32 -32.60 -149.01
CA SER A 39 26.72 -31.67 -150.08
C SER A 39 26.48 -32.25 -151.48
N HIS A 40 26.77 -33.55 -151.68
CA HIS A 40 26.53 -34.26 -152.93
C HIS A 40 25.04 -34.47 -153.19
N TYR A 41 24.25 -34.83 -152.18
CA TYR A 41 22.80 -34.92 -152.29
C TYR A 41 22.16 -33.56 -152.60
N LYS A 42 22.61 -32.47 -151.95
CA LYS A 42 22.19 -31.11 -152.32
C LYS A 42 22.53 -30.77 -153.77
N LYS A 43 23.74 -31.09 -154.24
CA LYS A 43 24.15 -30.85 -155.62
C LYS A 43 23.29 -31.63 -156.62
N TRP A 44 23.06 -32.93 -156.38
CA TRP A 44 22.20 -33.77 -157.20
C TRP A 44 20.76 -33.24 -157.24
N ARG A 45 20.22 -32.82 -156.09
CA ARG A 45 18.88 -32.24 -155.99
C ARG A 45 18.76 -30.90 -156.73
N THR A 46 19.84 -30.12 -156.81
CA THR A 46 19.90 -28.91 -157.64
C THR A 46 20.00 -29.24 -159.13
N GLU A 47 20.79 -30.25 -159.53
CA GLU A 47 20.85 -30.73 -160.93
C GLU A 47 19.47 -31.24 -161.38
N GLN A 48 18.78 -32.08 -160.58
CA GLN A 48 17.39 -32.50 -160.84
C GLN A 48 16.40 -31.32 -160.86
N GLY A 49 16.60 -30.31 -159.99
CA GLY A 49 15.82 -29.07 -160.00
C GLY A 49 15.94 -28.31 -161.32
N GLN A 50 17.16 -28.15 -161.84
CA GLN A 50 17.41 -27.49 -163.12
C GLN A 50 16.91 -28.32 -164.32
N GLN A 51 17.08 -29.64 -164.28
CA GLN A 51 16.67 -30.51 -165.38
C GLN A 51 15.13 -30.58 -165.48
N ARG A 52 14.42 -30.71 -164.34
CA ARG A 52 12.96 -30.58 -164.31
C ARG A 52 12.46 -29.16 -164.65
N GLN A 53 13.25 -28.11 -164.42
CA GLN A 53 12.91 -26.74 -164.86
C GLN A 53 13.01 -26.56 -166.38
N GLN A 54 13.82 -27.36 -167.09
CA GLN A 54 13.81 -27.37 -168.55
C GLN A 54 12.61 -28.15 -169.11
N ASP A 55 12.23 -29.27 -168.48
CA ASP A 55 11.11 -30.12 -168.96
C ASP A 55 9.70 -29.62 -168.57
N ASN A 56 9.53 -28.81 -167.49
CA ASN A 56 8.19 -28.42 -166.98
C ASN A 56 7.70 -27.02 -167.37
N LEU A 57 8.34 -26.33 -168.31
CA LEU A 57 7.89 -25.01 -168.83
C LEU A 57 6.65 -25.09 -169.76
N SER A 58 5.77 -26.07 -169.57
CA SER A 58 4.51 -26.23 -170.34
C SER A 58 3.39 -26.94 -169.56
N GLY A 59 3.41 -26.92 -168.22
CA GLY A 59 2.38 -27.54 -167.39
C GLY A 59 1.25 -26.62 -166.91
N PHE A 60 1.55 -25.36 -166.59
CA PHE A 60 0.62 -24.40 -165.99
C PHE A 60 0.87 -22.99 -166.53
N SER A 61 -0.15 -22.13 -166.55
CA SER A 61 0.00 -20.73 -166.95
C SER A 61 0.73 -19.90 -165.88
N GLU A 62 1.43 -18.84 -166.31
CA GLU A 62 2.04 -17.88 -165.40
C GLU A 62 0.99 -17.23 -164.47
N ASP A 63 -0.22 -17.00 -164.97
CA ASP A 63 -1.37 -16.53 -164.17
C ASP A 63 -1.71 -17.48 -163.01
N PHE A 64 -1.69 -18.80 -163.23
CA PHE A 64 -1.94 -19.78 -162.17
C PHE A 64 -0.83 -19.76 -161.11
N ILE A 65 0.43 -19.67 -161.55
CA ILE A 65 1.59 -19.59 -160.65
C ILE A 65 1.54 -18.29 -159.84
N ALA A 66 1.23 -17.16 -160.46
CA ALA A 66 1.08 -15.86 -159.79
C ALA A 66 -0.12 -15.83 -158.83
N ALA A 67 -1.26 -16.44 -159.21
CA ALA A 67 -2.42 -16.58 -158.34
C ALA A 67 -2.14 -17.46 -157.12
N PHE A 68 -1.49 -18.62 -157.33
CA PHE A 68 -1.07 -19.51 -156.26
C PHE A 68 -0.07 -18.85 -155.31
N GLN A 69 0.92 -18.11 -155.84
CA GLN A 69 1.86 -17.35 -155.02
C GLN A 69 1.15 -16.25 -154.19
N ARG A 70 0.19 -15.52 -154.76
CA ARG A 70 -0.61 -14.53 -154.02
C ARG A 70 -1.43 -15.17 -152.90
N GLU A 71 -2.12 -16.28 -153.16
CA GLU A 71 -2.95 -16.94 -152.16
C GLU A 71 -2.09 -17.62 -151.08
N ALA A 72 -0.94 -18.19 -151.43
CA ALA A 72 0.04 -18.71 -150.48
C ALA A 72 0.66 -17.60 -149.60
N GLN A 73 0.99 -16.44 -150.18
CA GLN A 73 1.43 -15.26 -149.43
C GLN A 73 0.35 -14.78 -148.46
N LYS A 74 -0.88 -14.63 -148.94
CA LYS A 74 -2.06 -14.22 -148.14
C LYS A 74 -2.35 -15.21 -147.00
N GLN A 75 -2.26 -16.52 -147.24
CA GLN A 75 -2.42 -17.54 -146.21
C GLN A 75 -1.27 -17.51 -145.19
N THR A 76 -0.03 -17.28 -145.64
CA THR A 76 1.15 -17.14 -144.76
C THR A 76 1.07 -15.87 -143.92
N GLN A 77 0.61 -14.75 -144.51
CA GLN A 77 0.34 -13.50 -143.80
C GLN A 77 -0.74 -13.72 -142.74
N TRP A 78 -1.90 -14.28 -143.11
CA TRP A 78 -2.97 -14.58 -142.17
C TRP A 78 -2.52 -15.48 -141.01
N GLN A 79 -1.75 -16.54 -141.27
CA GLN A 79 -1.18 -17.38 -140.21
C GLN A 79 -0.18 -16.61 -139.32
N THR A 80 0.63 -15.74 -139.92
CA THR A 80 1.59 -14.88 -139.19
C THR A 80 0.86 -13.86 -138.32
N ASP A 81 -0.21 -13.25 -138.82
CA ASP A 81 -1.05 -12.29 -138.10
C ASP A 81 -1.79 -12.96 -136.93
N GLN A 82 -2.31 -14.19 -137.13
CA GLN A 82 -2.90 -14.97 -136.03
C GLN A 82 -1.88 -15.30 -134.94
N LEU A 83 -0.68 -15.77 -135.32
CA LEU A 83 0.39 -16.08 -134.35
C LEU A 83 0.90 -14.81 -133.64
N THR A 84 1.04 -13.70 -134.36
CA THR A 84 1.45 -12.40 -133.78
C THR A 84 0.38 -11.88 -132.80
N LYS A 85 -0.90 -12.03 -133.14
CA LYS A 85 -2.00 -11.69 -132.24
C LYS A 85 -1.99 -12.57 -130.98
N GLN A 86 -1.86 -13.89 -131.13
CA GLN A 86 -1.79 -14.82 -129.98
C GLN A 86 -0.58 -14.52 -129.08
N LEU A 87 0.58 -14.18 -129.67
CA LEU A 87 1.77 -13.77 -128.91
C LEU A 87 1.54 -12.44 -128.16
N ALA A 88 0.87 -11.46 -128.78
CA ALA A 88 0.53 -10.20 -128.12
C ALA A 88 -0.48 -10.39 -126.98
N GLU A 89 -1.48 -11.25 -127.16
CA GLU A 89 -2.46 -11.61 -126.12
C GLU A 89 -1.78 -12.35 -124.95
N ALA A 90 -0.85 -13.28 -125.24
CA ALA A 90 -0.06 -13.98 -124.22
C ALA A 90 0.87 -13.04 -123.44
N LEU A 91 1.61 -12.17 -124.12
CA LEU A 91 2.47 -11.16 -123.47
C LEU A 91 1.64 -10.20 -122.60
N GLN A 92 0.46 -9.78 -123.06
CA GLN A 92 -0.43 -8.95 -122.24
C GLN A 92 -0.97 -9.69 -121.01
N ALA A 93 -1.18 -11.01 -121.11
CA ALA A 93 -1.57 -11.84 -119.97
C ALA A 93 -0.42 -12.00 -118.96
N GLU A 94 0.81 -12.22 -119.41
CA GLU A 94 1.99 -12.28 -118.52
C GLU A 94 2.25 -10.95 -117.80
N VAL A 95 2.17 -9.81 -118.49
CA VAL A 95 2.31 -8.48 -117.86
C VAL A 95 1.27 -8.31 -116.74
N LYS A 96 0.00 -8.62 -116.99
CA LYS A 96 -1.07 -8.57 -115.98
C LYS A 96 -0.84 -9.54 -114.81
N ALA A 97 -0.29 -10.73 -115.08
CA ALA A 97 0.07 -11.69 -114.03
C ALA A 97 1.23 -11.18 -113.16
N VAL A 98 2.25 -10.55 -113.76
CA VAL A 98 3.35 -9.92 -113.03
C VAL A 98 2.87 -8.73 -112.20
N GLU A 99 1.99 -7.88 -112.74
CA GLU A 99 1.33 -6.79 -111.98
C GLU A 99 0.55 -7.32 -110.77
N GLN A 100 -0.24 -8.39 -110.94
CA GLN A 100 -0.97 -9.04 -109.85
C GLN A 100 -0.05 -9.65 -108.79
N VAL A 101 1.04 -10.32 -109.20
CA VAL A 101 2.03 -10.88 -108.26
C VAL A 101 2.75 -9.75 -107.49
N GLN A 102 3.09 -8.64 -108.14
CA GLN A 102 3.66 -7.47 -107.45
C GLN A 102 2.68 -6.85 -106.46
N ALA A 103 1.40 -6.71 -106.83
CA ALA A 103 0.36 -6.21 -105.92
C ALA A 103 0.19 -7.13 -104.70
N LEU A 104 0.15 -8.46 -104.89
CA LEU A 104 0.10 -9.44 -103.80
C LEU A 104 1.36 -9.38 -102.91
N GLN A 105 2.56 -9.22 -103.48
CA GLN A 105 3.80 -9.03 -102.70
C GLN A 105 3.85 -7.69 -101.93
N GLN A 106 3.11 -6.67 -102.35
CA GLN A 106 2.94 -5.43 -101.59
C GLN A 106 1.92 -5.62 -100.45
N GLN A 107 0.79 -6.28 -100.72
CA GLN A 107 -0.21 -6.61 -99.69
C GLN A 107 0.34 -7.54 -98.61
N MET A 108 1.15 -8.55 -98.97
CA MET A 108 1.91 -9.38 -98.03
C MET A 108 2.73 -8.54 -97.08
N ARG A 109 3.63 -7.67 -97.60
CA ARG A 109 4.49 -6.82 -96.78
C ARG A 109 3.72 -5.84 -95.89
N GLN A 110 2.64 -5.24 -96.39
CA GLN A 110 1.76 -4.39 -95.57
C GLN A 110 1.05 -5.17 -94.46
N THR A 111 0.71 -6.44 -94.71
CA THR A 111 0.08 -7.32 -93.72
C THR A 111 1.09 -7.78 -92.67
N GLU A 112 2.32 -8.10 -93.07
CA GLU A 112 3.43 -8.43 -92.17
C GLU A 112 3.79 -7.24 -91.27
N GLN A 113 3.90 -6.03 -91.83
CA GLN A 113 4.11 -4.79 -91.06
C GLN A 113 3.03 -4.60 -90.01
N ARG A 114 1.75 -4.63 -90.39
CA ARG A 114 0.61 -4.56 -89.45
C ARG A 114 0.63 -5.67 -88.41
N ARG A 115 1.07 -6.89 -88.76
CA ARG A 115 1.21 -7.98 -87.80
C ARG A 115 2.26 -7.64 -86.75
N THR A 116 3.42 -7.11 -87.15
CA THR A 116 4.47 -6.69 -86.21
C THR A 116 4.09 -5.48 -85.37
N GLU A 117 3.33 -4.52 -85.92
CA GLU A 117 2.77 -3.39 -85.16
C GLU A 117 1.79 -3.88 -84.08
N LEU A 118 0.91 -4.82 -84.41
CA LEU A 118 -0.04 -5.42 -83.47
C LEU A 118 0.65 -6.31 -82.42
N GLU A 119 1.69 -7.05 -82.80
CA GLU A 119 2.51 -7.85 -81.85
C GLU A 119 3.24 -6.94 -80.85
N GLN A 120 3.81 -5.82 -81.31
CA GLN A 120 4.43 -4.82 -80.44
C GLN A 120 3.41 -4.15 -79.52
N ALA A 121 2.25 -3.74 -80.05
CA ALA A 121 1.17 -3.13 -79.26
C ALA A 121 0.62 -4.10 -78.19
N LEU A 122 0.43 -5.38 -78.52
CA LEU A 122 0.01 -6.41 -77.56
C LEU A 122 1.07 -6.63 -76.47
N THR A 123 2.35 -6.66 -76.84
CA THR A 123 3.46 -6.83 -75.88
C THR A 123 3.55 -5.63 -74.92
N ALA A 124 3.40 -4.41 -75.43
CA ALA A 124 3.35 -3.19 -74.62
C ALA A 124 2.13 -3.18 -73.67
N GLN A 125 0.96 -3.61 -74.15
CA GLN A 125 -0.24 -3.75 -73.32
C GLN A 125 -0.06 -4.79 -72.21
N GLN A 126 0.58 -5.94 -72.50
CA GLN A 126 0.90 -6.95 -71.48
C GLN A 126 1.87 -6.42 -70.42
N GLN A 127 2.90 -5.65 -70.81
CA GLN A 127 3.80 -4.99 -69.87
C GLN A 127 3.07 -3.96 -69.00
N GLN A 128 2.20 -3.14 -69.61
CA GLN A 128 1.39 -2.16 -68.87
C GLN A 128 0.46 -2.84 -67.86
N LEU A 129 -0.16 -3.96 -68.22
CA LEU A 129 -1.02 -4.74 -67.31
C LEU A 129 -0.21 -5.40 -66.19
N ALA A 130 1.01 -5.87 -66.45
CA ALA A 130 1.91 -6.39 -65.41
C ALA A 130 2.27 -5.29 -64.40
N THR A 131 2.73 -4.12 -64.86
CA THR A 131 3.02 -2.98 -63.98
C THR A 131 1.80 -2.49 -63.20
N GLN A 132 0.59 -2.56 -63.79
CA GLN A 132 -0.65 -2.26 -63.06
C GLN A 132 -0.97 -3.30 -61.98
N ALA A 133 -0.69 -4.59 -62.22
CA ALA A 133 -0.86 -5.64 -61.22
C ALA A 133 0.15 -5.50 -60.07
N ASP A 134 1.42 -5.20 -60.38
CA ASP A 134 2.47 -4.95 -59.38
C ASP A 134 2.12 -3.72 -58.52
N ASN A 135 1.72 -2.61 -59.14
CA ASN A 135 1.28 -1.41 -58.43
C ASN A 135 0.05 -1.69 -57.53
N PHE A 136 -0.91 -2.50 -58.00
CA PHE A 136 -2.07 -2.90 -57.18
C PHE A 136 -1.67 -3.79 -55.99
N ALA A 137 -0.68 -4.68 -56.17
CA ALA A 137 -0.14 -5.51 -55.09
C ALA A 137 0.56 -4.64 -54.02
N ILE A 138 1.34 -3.64 -54.43
CA ILE A 138 1.98 -2.67 -53.54
C ILE A 138 0.92 -1.89 -52.75
N VAL A 139 -0.05 -1.27 -53.42
CA VAL A 139 -1.11 -0.49 -52.76
C VAL A 139 -2.00 -1.36 -51.86
N SER A 140 -2.21 -2.64 -52.18
CA SER A 140 -2.90 -3.56 -51.27
C SER A 140 -2.06 -3.87 -50.02
N ALA A 141 -0.74 -4.03 -50.15
CA ALA A 141 0.14 -4.25 -49.01
C ALA A 141 0.22 -3.01 -48.10
N GLU A 142 0.32 -1.81 -48.68
CA GLU A 142 0.27 -0.53 -47.96
C GLU A 142 -1.05 -0.36 -47.20
N ARG A 143 -2.20 -0.66 -47.84
CA ARG A 143 -3.52 -0.68 -47.19
C ARG A 143 -3.55 -1.64 -46.00
N ASP A 144 -3.02 -2.84 -46.17
CA ASP A 144 -3.10 -3.90 -45.15
C ASP A 144 -2.12 -3.64 -43.99
N GLN A 145 -1.00 -2.94 -44.24
CA GLN A 145 -0.14 -2.40 -43.19
C GLN A 145 -0.84 -1.26 -42.42
N LEU A 146 -1.41 -0.26 -43.11
CA LEU A 146 -2.15 0.84 -42.48
C LEU A 146 -3.35 0.34 -41.65
N ALA A 147 -4.00 -0.74 -42.09
CA ALA A 147 -5.07 -1.40 -41.32
C ALA A 147 -4.55 -2.03 -40.01
N GLN A 148 -3.35 -2.62 -40.03
CA GLN A 148 -2.70 -3.15 -38.82
C GLN A 148 -2.23 -2.03 -37.88
N GLU A 149 -1.65 -0.96 -38.41
CA GLU A 149 -1.24 0.22 -37.62
C GLU A 149 -2.44 0.90 -36.95
N MET A 150 -3.55 1.07 -37.69
CA MET A 150 -4.82 1.55 -37.13
C MET A 150 -5.37 0.60 -36.05
N GLN A 151 -5.27 -0.72 -36.24
CA GLN A 151 -5.69 -1.69 -35.23
C GLN A 151 -4.83 -1.64 -33.95
N GLN A 152 -3.51 -1.43 -34.08
CA GLN A 152 -2.61 -1.24 -32.94
C GLN A 152 -2.91 0.06 -32.20
N LEU A 153 -3.13 1.17 -32.91
CA LEU A 153 -3.57 2.44 -32.32
C LEU A 153 -4.92 2.31 -31.59
N GLN A 154 -5.87 1.57 -32.16
CA GLN A 154 -7.16 1.28 -31.53
C GLN A 154 -7.00 0.46 -30.23
N GLN A 155 -6.05 -0.49 -30.19
CA GLN A 155 -5.73 -1.24 -28.98
C GLN A 155 -5.04 -0.36 -27.93
N GLN A 156 -4.05 0.45 -28.31
CA GLN A 156 -3.37 1.38 -27.41
C GLN A 156 -4.35 2.39 -26.79
N LEU A 157 -5.30 2.91 -27.58
CA LEU A 157 -6.35 3.82 -27.10
C LEU A 157 -7.26 3.14 -26.05
N ASN A 158 -7.65 1.89 -26.28
CA ASN A 158 -8.45 1.12 -25.32
C ASN A 158 -7.68 0.87 -24.01
N THR A 159 -6.39 0.50 -24.09
CA THR A 159 -5.54 0.32 -22.90
C THR A 159 -5.37 1.62 -22.11
N GLN A 160 -5.18 2.75 -22.80
CA GLN A 160 -5.11 4.07 -22.17
C GLN A 160 -6.44 4.47 -21.51
N GLN A 161 -7.59 4.17 -22.12
CA GLN A 161 -8.91 4.39 -21.50
C GLN A 161 -9.10 3.52 -20.23
N GLN A 162 -8.69 2.25 -20.26
CA GLN A 162 -8.73 1.38 -19.09
C GLN A 162 -7.83 1.90 -17.96
N HIS A 163 -6.60 2.30 -18.29
CA HIS A 163 -5.66 2.88 -17.33
C HIS A 163 -6.20 4.18 -16.71
N PHE A 164 -6.77 5.08 -17.51
CA PHE A 164 -7.41 6.30 -17.00
C PHE A 164 -8.61 5.99 -16.08
N GLN A 165 -9.44 5.02 -16.45
CA GLN A 165 -10.60 4.60 -15.65
C GLN A 165 -10.18 3.94 -14.32
N GLN A 166 -9.06 3.22 -14.30
CA GLN A 166 -8.46 2.68 -13.09
C GLN A 166 -7.88 3.79 -12.20
N LEU A 167 -7.13 4.74 -12.77
CA LEU A 167 -6.63 5.92 -12.04
C LEU A 167 -7.76 6.75 -11.42
N GLN A 168 -8.91 6.82 -12.10
CA GLN A 168 -10.10 7.52 -11.60
C GLN A 168 -10.75 6.80 -10.41
N LEU A 169 -10.71 5.46 -10.38
CA LEU A 169 -11.13 4.67 -9.20
C LEU A 169 -10.16 4.84 -8.03
N GLU A 170 -8.85 4.80 -8.28
CA GLU A 170 -7.80 5.01 -7.28
C GLU A 170 -7.88 6.41 -6.66
N LEU A 171 -8.08 7.46 -7.48
CA LEU A 171 -8.32 8.82 -7.00
C LEU A 171 -9.59 8.92 -6.13
N THR A 172 -10.66 8.21 -6.51
CA THR A 172 -11.91 8.18 -5.74
C THR A 172 -11.71 7.49 -4.38
N ALA A 173 -10.94 6.40 -4.34
CA ALA A 173 -10.58 5.71 -3.10
C ALA A 173 -9.67 6.58 -2.20
N ALA A 174 -8.69 7.28 -2.78
CA ALA A 174 -7.82 8.21 -2.05
C ALA A 174 -8.60 9.39 -1.44
N VAL A 175 -9.59 9.93 -2.16
CA VAL A 175 -10.50 10.98 -1.64
C VAL A 175 -11.36 10.44 -0.50
N ALA A 176 -11.87 9.20 -0.59
CA ALA A 176 -12.63 8.57 0.48
C ALA A 176 -11.77 8.37 1.76
N ALA A 177 -10.57 7.79 1.62
CA ALA A 177 -9.63 7.61 2.73
C ALA A 177 -9.20 8.94 3.37
N SER A 178 -9.00 9.99 2.57
CA SER A 178 -8.74 11.36 3.07
C SER A 178 -9.93 11.93 3.87
N GLY A 179 -11.17 11.56 3.51
CA GLY A 179 -12.37 11.84 4.29
C GLY A 179 -12.37 11.14 5.65
N GLU A 180 -12.11 9.83 5.67
CA GLU A 180 -12.02 9.04 6.92
C GLU A 180 -10.92 9.58 7.86
N HIS A 181 -9.76 9.96 7.30
CA HIS A 181 -8.69 10.60 8.08
C HIS A 181 -9.06 11.99 8.59
N ALA A 182 -9.85 12.77 7.85
CA ALA A 182 -10.36 14.06 8.33
C ALA A 182 -11.35 13.89 9.48
N GLU A 183 -12.25 12.90 9.42
CA GLU A 183 -13.15 12.56 10.53
C GLU A 183 -12.37 12.07 11.76
N GLN A 184 -11.38 11.19 11.58
CA GLN A 184 -10.48 10.75 12.67
C GLN A 184 -9.73 11.92 13.32
N ALA A 185 -9.20 12.86 12.52
CA ALA A 185 -8.51 14.03 13.03
C ALA A 185 -9.45 14.94 13.82
N GLN A 186 -10.68 15.15 13.36
CA GLN A 186 -11.70 15.93 14.06
C GLN A 186 -12.14 15.25 15.37
N GLN A 187 -12.25 13.92 15.38
CA GLN A 187 -12.60 13.13 16.56
C GLN A 187 -11.47 13.16 17.62
N LEU A 188 -10.21 13.02 17.19
CA LEU A 188 -9.03 13.22 18.04
C LEU A 188 -8.97 14.65 18.61
N GLN A 189 -9.31 15.67 17.82
CA GLN A 189 -9.32 17.04 18.29
C GLN A 189 -10.43 17.30 19.34
N GLN A 190 -11.61 16.67 19.21
CA GLN A 190 -12.62 16.67 20.27
C GLN A 190 -12.14 15.98 21.55
N GLN A 191 -11.48 14.81 21.43
CA GLN A 191 -10.92 14.11 22.59
C GLN A 191 -9.85 14.95 23.32
N LEU A 192 -8.99 15.65 22.57
CA LEU A 192 -7.99 16.57 23.12
C LEU A 192 -8.63 17.74 23.88
N LEU A 193 -9.71 18.30 23.35
CA LEU A 193 -10.43 19.43 23.96
C LEU A 193 -11.17 19.00 25.24
N ALA A 194 -11.80 17.81 25.22
CA ALA A 194 -12.39 17.21 26.42
C ALA A 194 -11.35 16.85 27.48
N ALA A 195 -10.16 16.37 27.07
CA ALA A 195 -9.05 16.11 27.99
C ALA A 195 -8.54 17.40 28.64
N GLN A 196 -8.46 18.51 27.90
CA GLN A 196 -8.12 19.83 28.47
C GLN A 196 -9.16 20.32 29.49
N GLN A 197 -10.46 20.11 29.24
CA GLN A 197 -11.51 20.45 30.21
C GLN A 197 -11.38 19.62 31.50
N ASN A 198 -11.23 18.30 31.37
CA ASN A 198 -11.03 17.41 32.53
C ASN A 198 -9.78 17.79 33.35
N LEU A 199 -8.69 18.21 32.69
CA LEU A 199 -7.45 18.61 33.36
C LEU A 199 -7.62 19.95 34.09
N ALA A 200 -8.33 20.92 33.51
CA ALA A 200 -8.70 22.18 34.17
C ALA A 200 -9.63 21.95 35.39
N GLU A 201 -10.58 21.01 35.30
CA GLU A 201 -11.40 20.61 36.45
C GLU A 201 -10.56 19.96 37.56
N GLN A 202 -9.58 19.11 37.20
CA GLN A 202 -8.64 18.55 38.18
C GLN A 202 -7.74 19.62 38.83
N GLU A 203 -7.23 20.60 38.07
CA GLU A 203 -6.51 21.74 38.64
C GLU A 203 -7.39 22.54 39.60
N GLN A 204 -8.67 22.75 39.29
CA GLN A 204 -9.60 23.45 40.16
C GLN A 204 -9.90 22.67 41.45
N GLN A 205 -10.11 21.35 41.36
CA GLN A 205 -10.26 20.47 42.52
C GLN A 205 -9.00 20.43 43.38
N LEU A 206 -7.81 20.38 42.78
CA LEU A 206 -6.53 20.35 43.49
C LEU A 206 -6.27 21.68 44.23
N ASN A 207 -6.61 22.82 43.62
CA ASN A 207 -6.60 24.12 44.29
C ASN A 207 -7.57 24.19 45.48
N GLN A 208 -8.80 23.64 45.36
CA GLN A 208 -9.74 23.56 46.48
C GLN A 208 -9.20 22.67 47.61
N LEU A 209 -8.62 21.51 47.29
CA LEU A 209 -8.01 20.61 48.27
C LEU A 209 -6.81 21.26 48.97
N GLN A 210 -6.02 22.06 48.24
CA GLN A 210 -4.90 22.82 48.80
C GLN A 210 -5.37 23.94 49.76
N GLN A 211 -6.47 24.63 49.45
CA GLN A 211 -7.11 25.58 50.39
C GLN A 211 -7.65 24.87 51.62
N GLN A 212 -8.32 23.73 51.47
CA GLN A 212 -8.80 22.92 52.60
C GLN A 212 -7.63 22.50 53.50
N TYR A 213 -6.53 22.01 52.92
CA TYR A 213 -5.32 21.65 53.66
C TYR A 213 -4.71 22.84 54.43
N GLN A 214 -4.63 24.03 53.81
CA GLN A 214 -4.17 25.24 54.50
C GLN A 214 -5.10 25.63 55.66
N SER A 215 -6.41 25.54 55.49
CA SER A 215 -7.37 25.81 56.57
C SER A 215 -7.26 24.79 57.72
N ALA A 216 -6.99 23.53 57.42
CA ALA A 216 -6.75 22.49 58.43
C ALA A 216 -5.42 22.73 59.18
N GLN A 217 -4.35 23.18 58.50
CA GLN A 217 -3.12 23.59 59.17
C GLN A 217 -3.33 24.80 60.11
N GLN A 218 -4.15 25.77 59.72
CA GLN A 218 -4.52 26.89 60.61
C GLN A 218 -5.27 26.39 61.85
N GLN A 219 -6.28 25.54 61.67
CA GLN A 219 -7.01 24.93 62.81
C GLN A 219 -6.11 24.10 63.73
N ILE A 220 -5.14 23.35 63.19
CA ILE A 220 -4.15 22.62 64.00
C ILE A 220 -3.28 23.59 64.80
N SER A 221 -2.85 24.71 64.21
CA SER A 221 -2.07 25.74 64.90
C SER A 221 -2.89 26.43 66.00
N GLU A 222 -4.16 26.75 65.76
CA GLU A 222 -5.09 27.29 66.76
C GLU A 222 -5.32 26.31 67.91
N LEU A 223 -5.50 25.02 67.62
CA LEU A 223 -5.63 23.97 68.63
C LEU A 223 -4.34 23.79 69.44
N GLN A 224 -3.16 23.88 68.83
CA GLN A 224 -1.88 23.86 69.56
C GLN A 224 -1.74 25.08 70.47
N HIS A 225 -2.15 26.28 70.03
CA HIS A 225 -2.20 27.46 70.90
C HIS A 225 -3.20 27.28 72.07
N ALA A 226 -4.36 26.67 71.83
CA ALA A 226 -5.35 26.37 72.86
C ALA A 226 -4.85 25.33 73.89
N VAL A 227 -4.15 24.28 73.44
CA VAL A 227 -3.49 23.28 74.32
C VAL A 227 -2.42 23.95 75.17
N ASN A 228 -1.51 24.73 74.57
CA ASN A 228 -0.47 25.44 75.32
C ASN A 228 -1.05 26.41 76.36
N ALA A 229 -2.19 27.06 76.06
CA ALA A 229 -2.90 27.91 77.00
C ALA A 229 -3.57 27.11 78.15
N ALA A 230 -4.11 25.93 77.84
CA ALA A 230 -4.67 25.02 78.85
C ALA A 230 -3.59 24.45 79.79
N GLU A 231 -2.41 24.09 79.28
CA GLU A 231 -1.25 23.67 80.08
C GLU A 231 -0.79 24.80 81.02
N GLN A 232 -0.72 26.05 80.52
CA GLN A 232 -0.41 27.21 81.36
C GLN A 232 -1.45 27.44 82.45
N ALA A 233 -2.75 27.28 82.15
CA ALA A 233 -3.82 27.36 83.15
C ALA A 233 -3.73 26.22 84.18
N GLN A 234 -3.36 25.01 83.76
CA GLN A 234 -3.16 23.87 84.66
C GLN A 234 -1.96 24.08 85.60
N HIS A 235 -0.85 24.65 85.10
CA HIS A 235 0.28 25.05 85.94
C HIS A 235 -0.10 26.15 86.96
N GLN A 236 -0.94 27.11 86.58
CA GLN A 236 -1.46 28.12 87.51
C GLN A 236 -2.35 27.50 88.60
N LEU A 237 -3.27 26.60 88.23
CA LEU A 237 -4.10 25.86 89.18
C LEU A 237 -3.26 25.08 90.20
N LEU A 238 -2.29 24.28 89.73
CA LEU A 238 -1.41 23.49 90.59
C LEU A 238 -0.59 24.38 91.54
N HIS A 239 -0.18 25.58 91.09
CA HIS A 239 0.45 26.56 91.98
C HIS A 239 -0.53 27.12 93.04
N THR A 240 -1.79 27.38 92.69
CA THR A 240 -2.80 27.82 93.67
C THR A 240 -3.19 26.72 94.68
N GLU A 241 -3.18 25.44 94.27
CA GLU A 241 -3.35 24.31 95.19
C GLU A 241 -2.20 24.25 96.21
N GLN A 242 -0.95 24.43 95.77
CA GLN A 242 0.20 24.51 96.68
C GLN A 242 0.11 25.68 97.67
N GLN A 243 -0.38 26.85 97.23
CA GLN A 243 -0.63 27.99 98.13
C GLN A 243 -1.75 27.69 99.14
N LEU A 244 -2.84 27.03 98.72
CA LEU A 244 -3.93 26.62 99.61
C LEU A 244 -3.46 25.61 100.67
N VAL A 245 -2.66 24.61 100.29
CA VAL A 245 -2.07 23.64 101.23
C VAL A 245 -1.17 24.36 102.25
N ALA A 246 -0.33 25.31 101.82
CA ALA A 246 0.51 26.09 102.73
C ALA A 246 -0.31 26.95 103.72
N LEU A 247 -1.39 27.59 103.27
CA LEU A 247 -2.31 28.34 104.12
C LEU A 247 -3.06 27.44 105.11
N GLN A 248 -3.50 26.25 104.67
CA GLN A 248 -4.15 25.27 105.52
C GLN A 248 -3.20 24.74 106.60
N GLN A 249 -1.91 24.58 106.27
CA GLN A 249 -0.87 24.16 107.21
C GLN A 249 -0.53 25.25 108.24
N GLN A 250 -0.56 26.52 107.85
CA GLN A 250 -0.48 27.65 108.79
C GLN A 250 -1.70 27.70 109.74
N LEU A 251 -2.90 27.42 109.23
CA LEU A 251 -4.12 27.36 110.05
C LEU A 251 -4.08 26.22 111.09
N THR A 252 -3.53 25.05 110.76
CA THR A 252 -3.35 23.98 111.76
C THR A 252 -2.39 24.39 112.88
N VAL A 253 -1.24 24.99 112.55
CA VAL A 253 -0.26 25.46 113.56
C VAL A 253 -0.85 26.57 114.43
N ALA A 254 -1.63 27.49 113.86
CA ALA A 254 -2.32 28.53 114.62
C ALA A 254 -3.39 27.96 115.56
N ASN A 255 -4.11 26.91 115.14
CA ASN A 255 -5.12 26.24 115.95
C ASN A 255 -4.50 25.42 117.10
N GLU A 256 -3.40 24.71 116.84
CA GLU A 256 -2.61 24.01 117.86
C GLU A 256 -2.09 24.97 118.94
N ALA A 257 -1.57 26.13 118.52
CA ALA A 257 -1.13 27.19 119.44
C ALA A 257 -2.29 27.76 120.29
N ALA A 258 -3.49 27.89 119.71
CA ALA A 258 -4.68 28.33 120.45
C ALA A 258 -5.12 27.30 121.51
N THR A 259 -5.11 25.99 121.18
CA THR A 259 -5.40 24.94 122.17
C THR A 259 -4.38 24.93 123.32
N ALA A 260 -3.08 25.12 123.02
CA ALA A 260 -2.04 25.18 124.05
C ALA A 260 -2.21 26.36 125.03
N GLN A 261 -2.70 27.52 124.55
CA GLN A 261 -3.05 28.65 125.43
C GLN A 261 -4.30 28.35 126.28
N GLN A 262 -5.27 27.60 125.76
CA GLN A 262 -6.48 27.26 126.49
C GLN A 262 -6.21 26.26 127.63
N ASP A 263 -5.32 25.29 127.42
CA ASP A 263 -4.87 24.38 128.49
C ASP A 263 -4.07 25.11 129.59
N GLN A 264 -3.24 26.10 129.21
CA GLN A 264 -2.54 26.96 130.19
C GLN A 264 -3.52 27.77 131.06
N LEU A 265 -4.59 28.31 130.48
CA LEU A 265 -5.65 29.00 131.22
C LEU A 265 -6.37 28.05 132.19
N LEU A 266 -6.63 26.81 131.79
CA LEU A 266 -7.27 25.80 132.63
C LEU A 266 -6.39 25.44 133.84
N GLN A 267 -5.07 25.31 133.66
CA GLN A 267 -4.12 25.08 134.77
C GLN A 267 -4.08 26.25 135.76
N LEU A 268 -4.04 27.50 135.28
CA LEU A 268 -4.08 28.68 136.17
C LEU A 268 -5.39 28.73 136.98
N GLN A 269 -6.53 28.44 136.35
CA GLN A 269 -7.82 28.43 137.04
C GLN A 269 -7.87 27.38 138.16
N GLN A 270 -7.28 26.21 137.93
CA GLN A 270 -7.22 25.12 138.90
C GLN A 270 -6.26 25.44 140.08
N GLN A 271 -5.13 26.11 139.82
CA GLN A 271 -4.26 26.62 140.90
C GLN A 271 -4.96 27.67 141.77
N LEU A 272 -5.75 28.57 141.17
CA LEU A 272 -6.45 29.64 141.89
C LEU A 272 -7.48 29.10 142.90
N GLN A 273 -8.19 28.02 142.55
CA GLN A 273 -9.12 27.34 143.47
C GLN A 273 -8.39 26.69 144.66
N LEU A 274 -7.18 26.17 144.44
CA LEU A 274 -6.38 25.48 145.46
C LEU A 274 -5.83 26.46 146.50
N GLU A 275 -5.44 27.67 146.08
CA GLU A 275 -5.10 28.77 147.00
C GLU A 275 -6.33 29.30 147.78
N GLN A 276 -7.50 29.40 147.14
CA GLN A 276 -8.74 29.79 147.85
C GLN A 276 -9.12 28.82 148.97
N GLN A 277 -8.92 27.51 148.78
CA GLN A 277 -9.19 26.52 149.83
C GLN A 277 -8.23 26.65 151.03
N LYS A 278 -6.94 26.94 150.81
CA LYS A 278 -5.99 27.23 151.90
C LYS A 278 -6.40 28.44 152.73
N ALA A 279 -6.85 29.52 152.08
CA ALA A 279 -7.26 30.75 152.74
C ALA A 279 -8.46 30.54 153.69
N LEU A 280 -9.40 29.66 153.31
CA LEU A 280 -10.52 29.26 154.17
C LEU A 280 -10.02 28.50 155.41
N THR A 281 -9.16 27.48 155.25
CA THR A 281 -8.63 26.73 156.41
C THR A 281 -7.85 27.60 157.40
N LEU A 282 -7.07 28.57 156.93
CA LEU A 282 -6.36 29.54 157.79
C LEU A 282 -7.30 30.49 158.55
N THR A 283 -8.52 30.71 158.05
CA THR A 283 -9.51 31.56 158.70
C THR A 283 -10.17 30.82 159.89
N GLU A 284 -10.45 29.53 159.74
CA GLU A 284 -11.03 28.69 160.80
C GLU A 284 -10.08 28.49 162.00
N GLU A 285 -8.77 28.32 161.74
CA GLU A 285 -7.75 28.25 162.80
C GLU A 285 -7.66 29.54 163.62
N HIS A 286 -7.81 30.71 162.99
CA HIS A 286 -7.80 32.01 163.67
C HIS A 286 -9.03 32.24 164.57
N GLU A 287 -10.21 31.73 164.21
CA GLU A 287 -11.39 31.75 165.10
C GLU A 287 -11.20 30.84 166.32
N SER A 288 -10.65 29.64 166.11
CA SER A 288 -10.36 28.66 167.17
C SER A 288 -9.44 29.24 168.26
N LEU A 289 -8.40 29.97 167.85
CA LEU A 289 -7.47 30.66 168.76
C LEU A 289 -8.13 31.81 169.55
N ARG A 290 -9.05 32.57 168.93
CA ARG A 290 -9.78 33.65 169.64
C ARG A 290 -10.65 33.11 170.77
N ARG A 291 -11.36 32.00 170.55
CA ARG A 291 -12.27 31.42 171.57
C ARG A 291 -11.51 30.96 172.81
N LYS A 292 -10.40 30.22 172.63
CA LYS A 292 -9.54 29.76 173.75
C LYS A 292 -8.95 30.89 174.60
N ASN A 293 -8.60 32.03 173.98
CA ASN A 293 -8.03 33.17 174.72
C ASN A 293 -9.08 33.83 175.64
N ALA A 294 -10.33 33.95 175.18
CA ALA A 294 -11.42 34.54 175.96
C ALA A 294 -11.83 33.70 177.19
N GLU A 295 -11.68 32.37 177.12
CA GLU A 295 -11.99 31.48 178.24
C GLU A 295 -10.94 31.51 179.36
N GLN A 296 -9.65 31.64 179.03
CA GLN A 296 -8.60 31.80 180.05
C GLN A 296 -8.76 33.08 180.88
N GLN A 297 -9.21 34.18 180.28
CA GLN A 297 -9.40 35.45 181.00
C GLN A 297 -10.55 35.41 182.02
N ARG A 298 -11.58 34.56 181.81
CA ARG A 298 -12.68 34.38 182.77
C ARG A 298 -12.22 33.62 184.01
N GLN A 299 -11.55 32.49 183.82
CA GLN A 299 -11.09 31.61 184.92
C GLN A 299 -10.15 32.34 185.90
N TYR A 300 -9.31 33.25 185.40
CA TYR A 300 -8.41 34.05 186.24
C TYR A 300 -9.15 35.05 187.16
N PHE A 301 -10.33 35.52 186.75
CA PHE A 301 -11.11 36.50 187.52
C PHE A 301 -11.96 35.85 188.63
N GLU A 302 -12.44 34.63 188.41
CA GLU A 302 -13.26 33.89 189.38
C GLU A 302 -12.40 33.35 190.55
N SER A 303 -11.22 32.81 190.26
CA SER A 303 -10.25 32.36 191.27
C SER A 303 -9.90 33.48 192.28
N LYS A 304 -9.66 34.71 191.78
CA LYS A 304 -9.35 35.87 192.61
C LYS A 304 -10.49 36.29 193.55
N LYS A 305 -11.74 35.90 193.25
CA LYS A 305 -12.93 36.21 194.07
C LYS A 305 -13.12 35.22 195.22
N GLN A 306 -12.77 33.94 195.02
CA GLN A 306 -12.96 32.90 196.06
C GLN A 306 -11.99 33.05 197.25
N ILE A 307 -10.75 33.47 197.00
CA ILE A 307 -9.69 33.58 198.03
C ILE A 307 -10.02 34.62 199.12
N HIS A 308 -10.82 35.66 198.82
CA HIS A 308 -11.25 36.63 199.83
C HIS A 308 -12.51 36.20 200.63
N GLN A 309 -13.18 35.11 200.25
CA GLN A 309 -14.36 34.60 200.95
C GLN A 309 -14.02 33.50 201.96
N GLN A 310 -12.93 32.74 201.75
CA GLN A 310 -12.54 31.60 202.60
C GLN A 310 -11.73 31.97 203.85
N LEU A 311 -11.49 33.27 204.09
CA LEU A 311 -10.74 33.79 205.24
C LEU A 311 -11.61 34.12 206.47
N ALA A 312 -12.93 33.84 206.42
CA ALA A 312 -13.89 34.25 207.44
C ALA A 312 -14.43 33.10 208.32
N ASP A 313 -14.77 31.94 207.73
CA ASP A 313 -15.82 31.07 208.31
C ASP A 313 -15.36 29.80 209.05
N TYR A 314 -14.06 29.43 209.05
CA TYR A 314 -13.57 28.21 209.73
C TYR A 314 -12.39 28.44 210.67
N ALA A 315 -12.56 29.40 211.58
CA ALA A 315 -11.73 29.56 212.78
C ALA A 315 -12.22 28.68 213.97
N GLU A 316 -13.23 27.83 213.78
CA GLU A 316 -13.97 27.16 214.87
C GLU A 316 -14.16 25.63 214.67
N GLN A 317 -13.14 24.94 214.11
CA GLN A 317 -13.08 23.47 214.18
C GLN A 317 -11.64 22.95 214.13
N CYS A 318 -10.97 23.04 215.27
CA CYS A 318 -9.67 22.42 215.51
C CYS A 318 -9.81 20.92 215.82
N ALA A 319 -8.74 20.16 215.52
CA ALA A 319 -8.55 18.73 215.84
C ALA A 319 -9.46 17.76 215.04
N GLU A 320 -9.00 16.61 214.53
CA GLU A 320 -7.85 15.77 214.92
C GLU A 320 -7.10 15.15 213.71
N LEU A 321 -5.81 14.85 213.90
CA LEU A 321 -5.00 13.71 213.40
C LEU A 321 -5.10 13.29 211.91
N THR A 322 -4.03 13.32 211.09
CA THR A 322 -2.79 12.49 211.12
C THR A 322 -2.95 11.09 210.52
N ALA A 323 -1.97 10.70 209.67
CA ALA A 323 -1.85 9.46 208.88
C ALA A 323 -2.73 9.41 207.61
N GLU A 324 -2.28 8.97 206.42
CA GLU A 324 -0.95 8.54 205.94
C GLU A 324 -0.59 9.36 204.67
N ARG A 325 0.65 9.73 204.34
CA ARG A 325 2.00 9.10 204.44
C ARG A 325 2.30 8.10 203.31
N ASP A 326 2.73 8.67 202.19
CA ASP A 326 3.46 8.07 201.05
C ASP A 326 2.74 7.06 200.15
N GLN A 327 2.99 7.17 198.84
CA GLN A 327 3.87 6.27 198.04
C GLN A 327 3.46 6.33 196.53
N ILE A 328 4.28 6.52 195.50
CA ILE A 328 5.62 7.09 195.22
C ILE A 328 5.86 6.91 193.69
N LEU A 329 6.63 7.80 193.06
CA LEU A 329 7.41 7.66 191.80
C LEU A 329 6.85 6.99 190.50
N ALA A 330 6.55 7.84 189.51
CA ALA A 330 7.37 8.11 188.30
C ALA A 330 7.46 7.18 187.04
N SER A 331 7.69 7.87 185.89
CA SER A 331 8.77 7.66 184.89
C SER A 331 8.55 7.10 183.45
N LEU A 332 8.85 7.96 182.45
CA LEU A 332 9.73 7.79 181.25
C LEU A 332 9.40 6.93 179.99
N LYS A 333 9.32 7.62 178.81
CA LYS A 333 10.07 7.47 177.52
C LYS A 333 9.97 6.25 176.52
N THR A 334 9.82 6.61 175.22
CA THR A 334 10.50 6.12 173.94
C THR A 334 10.26 4.72 173.27
N GLY A 335 10.22 4.66 171.90
CA GLY A 335 10.48 3.49 171.00
C GLY A 335 9.64 3.42 169.68
N SER A 336 9.83 2.57 168.64
CA SER A 336 11.05 1.98 167.97
C SER A 336 10.78 1.10 166.68
N ALA A 337 11.46 1.39 165.54
CA ALA A 337 12.17 0.47 164.58
C ALA A 337 11.53 -0.52 163.51
N ASN A 338 12.21 -0.61 162.33
CA ASN A 338 12.71 -1.78 161.50
C ASN A 338 11.93 -2.74 160.49
N ALA A 339 12.52 -2.88 159.26
CA ALA A 339 13.02 -4.09 158.50
C ALA A 339 12.21 -5.02 157.50
N ALA A 340 12.93 -5.53 156.44
CA ALA A 340 12.95 -6.92 155.84
C ALA A 340 12.73 -7.15 154.28
N ASP A 341 13.18 -8.33 153.76
CA ASP A 341 13.58 -8.70 152.35
C ASP A 341 13.48 -10.24 152.02
N THR A 342 13.76 -10.89 150.85
CA THR A 342 13.68 -10.66 149.35
C THR A 342 14.21 -11.90 148.54
N ALA A 343 13.61 -12.35 147.40
CA ALA A 343 14.08 -13.44 146.46
C ALA A 343 13.34 -13.42 145.07
N LEU A 344 13.82 -13.76 143.84
CA LEU A 344 14.63 -14.85 143.20
C LEU A 344 13.87 -16.18 142.86
N SER A 345 14.15 -16.99 141.81
CA SER A 345 14.81 -16.81 140.46
C SER A 345 14.61 -18.08 139.55
N GLN A 346 14.91 -17.93 138.25
CA GLN A 346 15.28 -18.86 137.14
C GLN A 346 15.25 -20.43 137.23
N GLN A 347 15.25 -21.03 136.02
CA GLN A 347 15.73 -22.39 135.61
C GLN A 347 14.66 -23.51 135.43
N ILE A 348 15.02 -24.55 134.65
CA ILE A 348 14.15 -25.59 134.03
C ILE A 348 13.28 -24.98 132.91
N ASP A 349 13.79 -24.60 131.74
CA ASP A 349 14.78 -25.25 130.85
C ASP A 349 14.36 -26.61 130.27
N ASN A 350 14.16 -26.60 128.95
CA ASN A 350 14.69 -27.51 127.92
C ASN A 350 15.00 -28.99 128.23
N LEU A 351 14.65 -29.84 127.24
CA LEU A 351 15.20 -31.18 127.01
C LEU A 351 14.93 -32.23 128.10
N GLN A 352 13.68 -32.68 128.23
CA GLN A 352 13.35 -33.89 129.03
C GLN A 352 12.71 -35.06 128.25
N GLN A 353 12.14 -34.83 127.07
CA GLN A 353 11.75 -35.89 126.11
C GLN A 353 11.52 -35.29 124.71
N GLN A 354 12.30 -35.59 123.66
CA GLN A 354 13.55 -36.36 123.57
C GLN A 354 13.52 -37.82 124.09
N ASN A 355 12.37 -38.48 123.94
CA ASN A 355 12.32 -39.90 123.57
C ASN A 355 11.25 -39.97 122.46
N GLN A 356 11.55 -39.69 121.19
CA GLN A 356 12.69 -40.15 120.39
C GLN A 356 12.65 -41.68 120.19
N GLN A 357 12.62 -42.12 118.93
CA GLN A 357 13.04 -43.47 118.47
C GLN A 357 12.40 -44.71 119.13
N LEU A 358 11.15 -45.07 118.81
CA LEU A 358 10.76 -46.50 118.74
C LEU A 358 9.60 -46.87 117.79
N GLN A 359 9.50 -46.18 116.66
CA GLN A 359 8.82 -46.64 115.41
C GLN A 359 9.48 -45.94 114.19
N GLN A 360 10.81 -45.78 114.15
CA GLN A 360 11.82 -46.82 113.88
C GLN A 360 11.57 -47.62 112.58
N GLN A 361 12.57 -47.56 111.68
CA GLN A 361 12.94 -48.56 110.65
C GLN A 361 11.85 -48.86 109.60
N LEU A 362 11.90 -48.34 108.38
CA LEU A 362 12.92 -48.57 107.32
C LEU A 362 12.90 -47.34 106.36
N ALA A 363 14.02 -46.79 105.84
CA ALA A 363 15.01 -47.35 104.90
C ALA A 363 14.44 -47.52 103.46
N VAL A 364 15.14 -47.20 102.35
CA VAL A 364 16.49 -46.62 102.14
C VAL A 364 16.67 -46.14 100.68
N LEU A 365 17.52 -45.12 100.45
CA LEU A 365 18.23 -44.73 99.20
C LEU A 365 17.50 -44.45 97.84
N SER A 366 18.25 -43.72 97.00
CA SER A 366 18.49 -43.88 95.54
C SER A 366 17.37 -43.71 94.47
N GLU A 367 17.61 -42.68 93.63
CA GLU A 367 17.71 -42.74 92.15
C GLU A 367 16.45 -42.95 91.25
N GLN A 368 16.67 -42.66 89.96
CA GLN A 368 15.75 -42.72 88.81
C GLN A 368 15.31 -44.18 88.50
N PRO A 369 14.15 -44.45 87.83
CA PRO A 369 13.84 -43.89 86.49
C PRO A 369 12.35 -43.76 86.04
N ALA A 370 12.20 -43.22 84.81
CA ALA A 370 11.17 -43.47 83.78
C ALA A 370 9.67 -43.11 83.97
N GLN A 371 9.22 -42.18 83.11
CA GLN A 371 7.99 -42.05 82.28
C GLN A 371 6.88 -43.15 82.26
N PRO A 372 5.68 -42.88 81.66
CA PRO A 372 5.24 -41.68 80.92
C PRO A 372 4.03 -40.94 81.55
N ASP A 373 3.73 -39.64 81.37
CA ASP A 373 4.09 -38.57 80.42
C ASP A 373 3.01 -38.25 79.34
N PRO A 374 2.26 -37.13 79.47
CA PRO A 374 1.22 -36.70 78.53
C PRO A 374 1.73 -35.85 77.34
N ALA A 375 3.01 -35.46 77.28
CA ALA A 375 3.51 -34.52 76.27
C ALA A 375 3.32 -35.00 74.82
N ILE A 376 3.46 -36.31 74.60
CA ILE A 376 3.44 -36.96 73.28
C ILE A 376 2.09 -36.75 72.55
N VAL A 377 0.97 -36.65 73.27
CA VAL A 377 -0.35 -36.42 72.65
C VAL A 377 -0.45 -35.01 72.08
N THR A 378 0.04 -34.01 72.82
CA THR A 378 0.07 -32.61 72.40
C THR A 378 1.00 -32.42 71.21
N GLU A 379 2.19 -33.03 71.26
CA GLU A 379 3.17 -32.93 70.18
C GLU A 379 2.68 -33.63 68.90
N LEU A 380 2.01 -34.79 69.01
CA LEU A 380 1.35 -35.43 67.86
C LEU A 380 0.19 -34.61 67.30
N GLN A 381 -0.63 -33.97 68.13
CA GLN A 381 -1.68 -33.06 67.63
C GLN A 381 -1.08 -31.83 66.91
N GLN A 382 0.04 -31.31 67.40
CA GLN A 382 0.74 -30.17 66.79
C GLN A 382 1.48 -30.58 65.49
N GLN A 383 1.98 -31.82 65.40
CA GLN A 383 2.47 -32.40 64.15
C GLN A 383 1.34 -32.66 63.14
N ILE A 384 0.18 -33.17 63.56
CA ILE A 384 -0.98 -33.36 62.66
C ILE A 384 -1.48 -32.02 62.13
N ALA A 385 -1.60 -30.99 62.98
CA ALA A 385 -2.02 -29.65 62.56
C ALA A 385 -1.02 -29.01 61.57
N SER A 386 0.28 -29.11 61.85
CA SER A 386 1.32 -28.58 60.94
C SER A 386 1.44 -29.39 59.64
N LEU A 387 1.22 -30.71 59.65
CA LEU A 387 1.12 -31.52 58.43
C LEU A 387 -0.15 -31.19 57.61
N GLN A 388 -1.29 -30.93 58.25
CA GLN A 388 -2.50 -30.48 57.55
C GLN A 388 -2.30 -29.10 56.92
N GLN A 389 -1.72 -28.15 57.66
CA GLN A 389 -1.37 -26.85 57.13
C GLN A 389 -0.37 -26.97 55.97
N HIS A 390 0.71 -27.74 56.14
CA HIS A 390 1.72 -27.94 55.10
C HIS A 390 1.13 -28.54 53.82
N ASN A 391 0.26 -29.56 53.92
CA ASN A 391 -0.44 -30.13 52.76
C ASN A 391 -1.38 -29.11 52.08
N SER A 392 -2.07 -28.25 52.85
CA SER A 392 -2.90 -27.18 52.26
C SER A 392 -2.06 -26.15 51.51
N THR A 393 -0.88 -25.78 52.04
CA THR A 393 0.07 -24.91 51.35
C THR A 393 0.60 -25.58 50.09
N LEU A 394 0.98 -26.86 50.16
CA LEU A 394 1.52 -27.61 49.02
C LEU A 394 0.49 -27.74 47.89
N LEU A 395 -0.79 -27.96 48.23
CA LEU A 395 -1.88 -27.98 47.24
C LEU A 395 -2.05 -26.60 46.57
N HIS A 396 -2.05 -25.50 47.35
CA HIS A 396 -2.13 -24.15 46.80
C HIS A 396 -0.90 -23.77 45.96
N THR A 397 0.31 -24.15 46.37
CA THR A 397 1.54 -23.95 45.58
C THR A 397 1.46 -24.72 44.27
N GLN A 398 1.08 -26.00 44.28
CA GLN A 398 0.93 -26.80 43.07
C GLN A 398 -0.17 -26.27 42.13
N GLN A 399 -1.24 -25.70 42.68
CA GLN A 399 -2.31 -25.08 41.91
C GLN A 399 -1.88 -23.72 41.30
N ALA A 400 -1.04 -22.95 42.01
CA ALA A 400 -0.41 -21.74 41.49
C ALA A 400 0.69 -22.03 40.45
N GLU A 401 1.43 -23.12 40.60
CA GLU A 401 2.38 -23.62 39.59
C GLU A 401 1.64 -24.05 38.31
N GLN A 402 0.45 -24.67 38.43
CA GLN A 402 -0.39 -25.01 37.27
C GLN A 402 -0.98 -23.77 36.57
N SER A 403 -1.40 -22.73 37.32
CA SER A 403 -1.85 -21.48 36.69
C SER A 403 -0.68 -20.75 36.03
N ALA A 404 0.47 -20.63 36.69
CA ALA A 404 1.68 -20.03 36.10
C ALA A 404 2.16 -20.81 34.86
N ALA A 405 2.06 -22.14 34.85
CA ALA A 405 2.40 -22.96 33.69
C ALA A 405 1.41 -22.79 32.52
N THR A 406 0.13 -22.56 32.79
CA THR A 406 -0.87 -22.28 31.72
C THR A 406 -0.75 -20.84 31.20
N GLU A 407 -0.50 -19.86 32.06
CA GLU A 407 -0.16 -18.49 31.65
C GLU A 407 1.13 -18.45 30.81
N ALA A 408 2.18 -19.18 31.21
CA ALA A 408 3.41 -19.30 30.44
C ALA A 408 3.20 -20.00 29.08
N LEU A 409 2.35 -21.04 29.01
CA LEU A 409 1.98 -21.69 27.76
C LEU A 409 1.20 -20.74 26.83
N GLN A 410 0.28 -19.95 27.39
CA GLN A 410 -0.51 -18.98 26.64
C GLN A 410 0.34 -17.80 26.14
N ALA A 411 1.29 -17.32 26.96
CA ALA A 411 2.29 -16.34 26.54
C ALA A 411 3.20 -16.89 25.43
N ALA A 412 3.65 -18.14 25.53
CA ALA A 412 4.43 -18.79 24.47
C ALA A 412 3.62 -18.95 23.16
N GLN A 413 2.32 -19.25 23.24
CA GLN A 413 1.44 -19.28 22.07
C GLN A 413 1.25 -17.90 21.43
N GLN A 414 1.07 -16.84 22.23
CA GLN A 414 1.05 -15.46 21.72
C GLN A 414 2.38 -15.06 21.08
N GLN A 415 3.51 -15.48 21.66
CA GLN A 415 4.85 -15.21 21.13
C GLN A 415 5.10 -15.96 19.80
N ILE A 416 4.59 -17.19 19.66
CA ILE A 416 4.61 -17.93 18.39
C ILE A 416 3.73 -17.22 17.33
N GLN A 417 2.54 -16.72 17.70
CA GLN A 417 1.70 -15.94 16.79
C GLN A 417 2.35 -14.61 16.37
N GLN A 418 3.04 -13.91 17.29
CA GLN A 418 3.82 -12.73 16.96
C GLN A 418 4.98 -13.05 16.01
N LEU A 419 5.71 -14.15 16.24
CA LEU A 419 6.78 -14.59 15.34
C LEU A 419 6.24 -15.00 13.96
N GLN A 420 5.07 -15.64 13.88
CA GLN A 420 4.42 -15.93 12.59
C GLN A 420 3.98 -14.65 11.86
N ALA A 421 3.44 -13.66 12.58
CA ALA A 421 3.09 -12.35 12.01
C ALA A 421 4.32 -11.57 11.55
N GLN A 422 5.42 -11.61 12.31
CA GLN A 422 6.71 -11.01 11.93
C GLN A 422 7.34 -11.71 10.71
N LEU A 423 7.20 -13.02 10.59
CA LEU A 423 7.73 -13.78 9.45
C LEU A 423 6.89 -13.53 8.17
N ALA A 424 5.57 -13.40 8.30
CA ALA A 424 4.71 -12.94 7.21
C ALA A 424 5.02 -11.49 6.79
N ALA A 425 5.30 -10.59 7.75
CA ALA A 425 5.75 -9.23 7.46
C ALA A 425 7.14 -9.21 6.78
N ALA A 426 8.07 -10.08 7.18
CA ALA A 426 9.37 -10.22 6.52
C ALA A 426 9.23 -10.72 5.06
N GLN A 427 8.30 -11.63 4.79
CA GLN A 427 8.00 -12.09 3.43
C GLN A 427 7.32 -11.02 2.56
N ALA A 428 6.52 -10.13 3.16
CA ALA A 428 6.05 -8.92 2.47
C ALA A 428 7.22 -7.96 2.15
N VAL A 429 8.19 -7.83 3.06
CA VAL A 429 9.40 -7.00 2.86
C VAL A 429 10.34 -7.56 1.79
N GLU A 430 10.36 -8.86 1.48
CA GLU A 430 11.10 -9.38 0.31
C GLU A 430 10.44 -9.00 -1.03
N GLN A 431 9.11 -8.83 -1.07
CA GLN A 431 8.45 -8.23 -2.25
C GLN A 431 8.68 -6.72 -2.28
N ASP A 432 8.62 -6.06 -1.12
CA ASP A 432 8.87 -4.62 -0.99
C ASP A 432 10.35 -4.24 -1.18
N SER A 433 11.29 -5.20 -1.12
CA SER A 433 12.68 -4.94 -1.53
C SER A 433 12.86 -4.84 -3.03
N VAL A 434 12.02 -5.52 -3.84
CA VAL A 434 12.09 -5.44 -5.31
C VAL A 434 11.45 -4.13 -5.82
N THR A 435 10.33 -3.70 -5.23
CA THR A 435 9.78 -2.35 -5.47
C THR A 435 10.74 -1.28 -4.97
N ARG A 436 11.38 -1.49 -3.81
CA ARG A 436 12.35 -0.54 -3.27
C ARG A 436 13.65 -0.47 -4.06
N GLU A 437 14.21 -1.56 -4.59
CA GLU A 437 15.37 -1.48 -5.50
C GLU A 437 15.03 -0.69 -6.77
N ALA A 438 13.81 -0.86 -7.32
CA ALA A 438 13.34 -0.04 -8.44
C ALA A 438 13.17 1.44 -8.07
N LEU A 439 12.58 1.74 -6.89
CA LEU A 439 12.40 3.10 -6.39
C LEU A 439 13.71 3.76 -5.95
N GLU A 440 14.69 3.01 -5.47
CA GLU A 440 16.02 3.54 -5.16
C GLU A 440 16.83 3.79 -6.45
N ALA A 441 16.66 2.99 -7.51
CA ALA A 441 17.18 3.29 -8.84
C ALA A 441 16.51 4.54 -9.46
N GLU A 442 15.19 4.67 -9.37
CA GLU A 442 14.46 5.85 -9.84
C GLU A 442 14.82 7.11 -9.03
N ARG A 443 15.00 6.98 -7.71
CA ARG A 443 15.54 8.03 -6.83
C ARG A 443 16.94 8.44 -7.25
N ASP A 444 17.83 7.50 -7.57
CA ASP A 444 19.22 7.81 -7.88
C ASP A 444 19.39 8.36 -9.31
N GLU A 445 18.54 7.97 -10.27
CA GLU A 445 18.37 8.66 -11.56
C GLU A 445 17.84 10.09 -11.35
N ALA A 446 16.86 10.29 -10.46
CA ALA A 446 16.33 11.62 -10.11
C ALA A 446 17.36 12.50 -9.39
N ILE A 447 18.19 11.93 -8.50
CA ILE A 447 19.32 12.62 -7.86
C ILE A 447 20.39 12.96 -8.90
N ALA A 448 20.69 12.08 -9.86
CA ALA A 448 21.61 12.38 -10.96
C ALA A 448 21.06 13.47 -11.88
N ALA A 449 19.75 13.51 -12.14
CA ALA A 449 19.10 14.58 -12.89
C ALA A 449 19.12 15.91 -12.12
N ALA A 450 18.86 15.88 -10.82
CA ALA A 450 18.95 17.06 -9.95
C ALA A 450 20.40 17.57 -9.81
N ALA A 451 21.40 16.68 -9.78
CA ALA A 451 22.82 17.05 -9.82
C ALA A 451 23.19 17.74 -11.15
N ARG A 452 22.77 17.19 -12.30
CA ARG A 452 22.95 17.84 -13.62
C ARG A 452 22.29 19.22 -13.67
N GLN A 453 21.13 19.41 -13.05
CA GLN A 453 20.49 20.73 -12.92
C GLN A 453 21.24 21.65 -11.94
N ALA A 454 21.79 21.14 -10.85
CA ALA A 454 22.60 21.91 -9.91
C ALA A 454 23.92 22.37 -10.54
N ASP A 455 24.57 21.53 -11.36
CA ASP A 455 25.75 21.88 -12.16
C ASP A 455 25.41 22.98 -13.17
N GLN A 456 24.31 22.85 -13.93
CA GLN A 456 23.83 23.90 -14.85
C GLN A 456 23.51 25.22 -14.11
N VAL A 457 22.93 25.16 -12.91
CA VAL A 457 22.68 26.35 -12.08
C VAL A 457 23.98 26.93 -11.53
N ALA A 458 24.98 26.11 -11.21
CA ALA A 458 26.32 26.58 -10.80
C ALA A 458 27.06 27.26 -11.97
N GLU A 459 26.93 26.72 -13.18
CA GLU A 459 27.49 27.29 -14.41
C GLU A 459 26.84 28.66 -14.72
N LEU A 460 25.51 28.75 -14.69
CA LEU A 460 24.75 30.01 -14.80
C LEU A 460 25.04 31.00 -13.66
N GLN A 461 25.30 30.52 -12.44
CA GLN A 461 25.74 31.38 -11.33
C GLN A 461 27.18 31.88 -11.53
N HIS A 462 28.06 31.11 -12.18
CA HIS A 462 29.40 31.54 -12.53
C HIS A 462 29.37 32.59 -13.65
N GLU A 463 28.54 32.41 -14.69
CA GLU A 463 28.28 33.45 -15.70
C GLU A 463 27.71 34.73 -15.07
N LEU A 464 26.72 34.61 -14.17
CA LEU A 464 26.19 35.74 -13.42
C LEU A 464 27.23 36.40 -12.52
N GLN A 465 28.17 35.66 -11.94
CA GLN A 465 29.29 36.24 -11.18
C GLN A 465 30.30 36.95 -12.10
N GLN A 466 30.61 36.43 -13.29
CA GLN A 466 31.44 37.13 -14.28
C GLN A 466 30.78 38.44 -14.73
N LEU A 467 29.50 38.39 -15.10
CA LEU A 467 28.72 39.58 -15.48
C LEU A 467 28.66 40.60 -14.33
N LYS A 468 28.46 40.14 -13.09
CA LYS A 468 28.42 41.01 -11.90
C LYS A 468 29.80 41.58 -11.52
N ALA A 469 30.88 40.86 -11.81
CA ALA A 469 32.25 41.37 -11.67
C ALA A 469 32.54 42.46 -12.72
N MET A 470 32.17 42.23 -13.99
CA MET A 470 32.25 43.27 -15.04
C MET A 470 31.45 44.52 -14.69
N LEU A 471 30.26 44.35 -14.08
CA LEU A 471 29.41 45.43 -13.57
C LEU A 471 29.98 46.19 -12.34
N SER A 472 31.12 45.77 -11.78
CA SER A 472 31.72 46.36 -10.57
C SER A 472 33.01 47.15 -10.82
N ALA A 473 33.43 47.27 -12.09
CA ALA A 473 34.59 48.08 -12.48
C ALA A 473 34.19 49.58 -12.58
N PRO A 474 34.79 50.48 -11.78
CA PRO A 474 34.26 51.83 -11.61
C PRO A 474 34.57 52.79 -12.78
N ALA A 475 33.71 53.80 -12.93
CA ALA A 475 33.86 55.04 -13.70
C ALA A 475 33.45 55.08 -15.20
N ASN A 476 33.06 53.98 -15.85
CA ASN A 476 32.43 54.00 -17.20
C ASN A 476 30.89 53.86 -17.19
N GLU A 477 30.30 53.71 -15.99
CA GLU A 477 29.00 53.10 -15.73
C GLU A 477 27.80 53.67 -16.53
N ASN A 478 27.76 54.96 -16.87
CA ASN A 478 26.62 55.54 -17.59
C ASN A 478 26.56 55.16 -19.07
N THR A 479 27.69 54.88 -19.72
CA THR A 479 27.71 54.30 -21.08
C THR A 479 27.32 52.83 -21.04
N ASP A 480 27.92 52.08 -20.12
CA ASP A 480 27.78 50.63 -20.06
C ASP A 480 26.35 50.22 -19.65
N ASN A 481 25.70 50.98 -18.76
CA ASN A 481 24.27 50.80 -18.46
C ASN A 481 23.37 51.03 -19.69
N VAL A 482 23.69 51.99 -20.56
CA VAL A 482 22.94 52.22 -21.80
C VAL A 482 23.18 51.09 -22.81
N GLU A 483 24.37 50.52 -22.86
CA GLU A 483 24.66 49.37 -23.73
C GLU A 483 24.05 48.07 -23.21
N GLN A 484 24.02 47.84 -21.90
CA GLN A 484 23.29 46.73 -21.27
C GLN A 484 21.77 46.85 -21.50
N LEU A 485 21.20 48.05 -21.37
CA LEU A 485 19.78 48.27 -21.71
C LEU A 485 19.51 48.05 -23.21
N ARG A 486 20.43 48.42 -24.11
CA ARG A 486 20.35 48.09 -25.54
C ARG A 486 20.42 46.57 -25.77
N ALA A 487 21.30 45.86 -25.06
CA ALA A 487 21.43 44.41 -25.15
C ALA A 487 20.16 43.69 -24.63
N ALA A 488 19.60 44.13 -23.51
CA ALA A 488 18.33 43.62 -22.99
C ALA A 488 17.16 43.88 -23.97
N ILE A 489 17.10 45.08 -24.58
CA ILE A 489 16.12 45.40 -25.63
C ILE A 489 16.35 44.55 -26.89
N ALA A 490 17.59 44.23 -27.25
CA ALA A 490 17.90 43.35 -28.38
C ALA A 490 17.48 41.90 -28.10
N LEU A 491 17.73 41.40 -26.89
CA LEU A 491 17.34 40.05 -26.46
C LEU A 491 15.81 39.91 -26.38
N LEU A 492 15.11 40.90 -25.82
CA LEU A 492 13.63 40.96 -25.82
C LEU A 492 13.05 41.05 -27.24
N LYS A 493 13.70 41.79 -28.15
CA LYS A 493 13.31 41.80 -29.58
C LYS A 493 13.56 40.44 -30.24
N HIS A 494 14.65 39.76 -29.91
CA HIS A 494 14.93 38.42 -30.43
C HIS A 494 13.92 37.39 -29.92
N GLN A 495 13.62 37.37 -28.61
CA GLN A 495 12.58 36.53 -28.02
C GLN A 495 11.18 36.82 -28.60
N SER A 496 10.85 38.09 -28.83
CA SER A 496 9.62 38.50 -29.52
C SER A 496 9.58 38.01 -30.97
N ALA A 497 10.70 38.07 -31.70
CA ALA A 497 10.80 37.54 -33.06
C ALA A 497 10.70 36.01 -33.11
N LEU A 498 11.31 35.29 -32.16
CA LEU A 498 11.17 33.83 -32.02
C LEU A 498 9.71 33.44 -31.71
N THR A 499 9.06 34.15 -30.79
CA THR A 499 7.62 33.96 -30.49
C THR A 499 6.74 34.25 -31.71
N ALA A 500 7.05 35.31 -32.48
CA ALA A 500 6.33 35.67 -33.69
C ALA A 500 6.51 34.62 -34.82
N ASN A 501 7.74 34.11 -35.01
CA ASN A 501 8.01 33.01 -35.94
C ASN A 501 7.26 31.75 -35.53
N HIS A 502 7.30 31.37 -34.25
CA HIS A 502 6.58 30.18 -33.78
C HIS A 502 5.05 30.33 -33.93
N GLN A 503 4.50 31.53 -33.73
CA GLN A 503 3.10 31.80 -34.05
C GLN A 503 2.80 31.80 -35.56
N ALA A 504 3.78 32.08 -36.43
CA ALA A 504 3.63 31.96 -37.88
C ALA A 504 3.66 30.49 -38.32
N GLU A 505 4.61 29.70 -37.81
CA GLU A 505 4.69 28.24 -37.97
C GLU A 505 3.38 27.57 -37.55
N GLN A 506 2.88 27.84 -36.34
CA GLN A 506 1.59 27.32 -35.86
C GLN A 506 0.42 27.69 -36.79
N ARG A 507 0.39 28.91 -37.35
CA ARG A 507 -0.64 29.32 -38.31
C ARG A 507 -0.52 28.60 -39.64
N GLU A 508 0.70 28.30 -40.08
CA GLU A 508 0.96 27.54 -41.30
C GLU A 508 0.59 26.06 -41.12
N THR A 509 0.96 25.42 -40.01
CA THR A 509 0.51 24.06 -39.68
C THR A 509 -1.02 23.98 -39.57
N ILE A 510 -1.68 24.95 -38.93
CA ILE A 510 -3.15 25.03 -38.87
C ILE A 510 -3.77 25.24 -40.26
N LYS A 511 -3.08 25.94 -41.18
CA LYS A 511 -3.53 26.10 -42.57
C LYS A 511 -3.37 24.79 -43.36
N GLN A 512 -2.23 24.11 -43.24
CA GLN A 512 -1.95 22.81 -43.86
C GLN A 512 -2.99 21.76 -43.43
N LEU A 513 -3.19 21.59 -42.11
CA LEU A 513 -4.20 20.67 -41.55
C LEU A 513 -5.63 20.99 -42.02
N ARG A 514 -5.96 22.26 -42.26
CA ARG A 514 -7.27 22.66 -42.83
C ARG A 514 -7.38 22.34 -44.32
N GLU A 515 -6.30 22.48 -45.07
CA GLU A 515 -6.23 22.15 -46.49
C GLU A 515 -6.28 20.62 -46.69
N GLU A 516 -5.62 19.84 -45.84
CA GLU A 516 -5.72 18.37 -45.78
C GLU A 516 -7.13 17.89 -45.41
N LEU A 517 -7.73 18.43 -44.34
CA LEU A 517 -9.11 18.10 -43.95
C LEU A 517 -10.14 18.49 -45.02
N GLN A 518 -9.87 19.53 -45.81
CA GLN A 518 -10.72 19.90 -46.94
C GLN A 518 -10.53 18.91 -48.11
N GLN A 519 -9.29 18.56 -48.47
CA GLN A 519 -9.02 17.53 -49.48
C GLN A 519 -9.64 16.17 -49.14
N GLN A 520 -9.55 15.73 -47.88
CA GLN A 520 -10.21 14.48 -47.42
C GLN A 520 -11.73 14.54 -47.56
N ARG A 521 -12.36 15.70 -47.29
CA ARG A 521 -13.81 15.89 -47.50
C ARG A 521 -14.20 15.85 -48.96
N ASP A 522 -13.42 16.51 -49.82
CA ASP A 522 -13.69 16.56 -51.27
C ASP A 522 -13.47 15.18 -51.92
N GLN A 523 -12.45 14.43 -51.51
CA GLN A 523 -12.26 13.03 -51.88
C GLN A 523 -13.43 12.14 -51.40
N ALA A 524 -13.86 12.29 -50.15
CA ALA A 524 -15.00 11.52 -49.63
C ALA A 524 -16.32 11.84 -50.36
N ALA A 525 -16.53 13.10 -50.75
CA ALA A 525 -17.67 13.51 -51.58
C ALA A 525 -17.58 12.91 -52.99
N GLN A 526 -16.41 12.93 -53.62
CA GLN A 526 -16.18 12.32 -54.93
C GLN A 526 -16.45 10.80 -54.89
N ILE A 527 -15.93 10.09 -53.89
CA ILE A 527 -16.16 8.65 -53.71
C ILE A 527 -17.67 8.34 -53.54
N GLN A 528 -18.44 9.19 -52.85
CA GLN A 528 -19.90 9.03 -52.76
C GLN A 528 -20.59 9.22 -54.11
N VAL A 529 -20.19 10.21 -54.91
CA VAL A 529 -20.71 10.46 -56.26
C VAL A 529 -20.38 9.28 -57.20
N GLU A 530 -19.15 8.80 -57.19
CA GLU A 530 -18.71 7.64 -57.99
C GLU A 530 -19.46 6.36 -57.58
N ARG A 531 -19.62 6.11 -56.27
CA ARG A 531 -20.40 4.98 -55.75
C ARG A 531 -21.88 5.04 -56.18
N TYR A 532 -22.46 6.24 -56.24
CA TYR A 532 -23.82 6.44 -56.77
C TYR A 532 -23.89 6.17 -58.28
N GLN A 533 -22.91 6.64 -59.06
CA GLN A 533 -22.82 6.34 -60.50
C GLN A 533 -22.67 4.84 -60.76
N TRP A 534 -21.78 4.15 -60.05
CA TRP A 534 -21.62 2.70 -60.13
C TRP A 534 -22.89 1.94 -59.75
N SER A 535 -23.60 2.36 -58.70
CA SER A 535 -24.89 1.78 -58.31
C SER A 535 -25.93 1.91 -59.43
N LYS A 536 -26.01 3.08 -60.08
CA LYS A 536 -26.89 3.31 -61.22
C LYS A 536 -26.52 2.47 -62.45
N GLN A 537 -25.24 2.38 -62.79
CA GLN A 537 -24.75 1.53 -63.89
C GLN A 537 -25.04 0.05 -63.63
N LYS A 538 -24.81 -0.43 -62.39
CA LYS A 538 -25.13 -1.79 -61.97
C LYS A 538 -26.62 -2.10 -62.16
N LEU A 539 -27.51 -1.20 -61.70
CA LEU A 539 -28.96 -1.37 -61.87
C LEU A 539 -29.35 -1.46 -63.35
N GLN A 540 -28.80 -0.60 -64.21
CA GLN A 540 -29.04 -0.64 -65.67
C GLN A 540 -28.54 -1.94 -66.33
N LEU A 541 -27.41 -2.48 -65.87
CA LEU A 541 -26.92 -3.78 -66.32
C LEU A 541 -27.78 -4.94 -65.81
N GLU A 542 -28.28 -4.88 -64.56
CA GLU A 542 -29.22 -5.86 -64.01
C GLU A 542 -30.56 -5.85 -64.78
N GLU A 543 -31.08 -4.66 -65.14
CA GLU A 543 -32.24 -4.50 -66.02
C GLU A 543 -32.01 -5.11 -67.41
N GLN A 544 -30.87 -4.83 -68.05
CA GLN A 544 -30.52 -5.40 -69.36
C GLN A 544 -30.38 -6.93 -69.31
N VAL A 545 -29.70 -7.47 -68.28
CA VAL A 545 -29.57 -8.92 -68.08
C VAL A 545 -30.93 -9.57 -67.84
N ASN A 546 -31.82 -8.93 -67.08
CA ASN A 546 -33.17 -9.44 -66.84
C ASN A 546 -34.05 -9.36 -68.10
N PHE A 547 -33.91 -8.32 -68.93
CA PHE A 547 -34.55 -8.25 -70.25
C PHE A 547 -34.06 -9.37 -71.17
N VAL A 548 -32.75 -9.60 -71.26
CA VAL A 548 -32.17 -10.69 -72.08
C VAL A 548 -32.62 -12.07 -71.59
N LYS A 549 -32.66 -12.30 -70.26
CA LYS A 549 -33.19 -13.54 -69.67
C LYS A 549 -34.68 -13.74 -69.99
N SER A 550 -35.49 -12.70 -69.88
CA SER A 550 -36.93 -12.75 -70.20
C SER A 550 -37.16 -13.04 -71.69
N ASN A 551 -36.41 -12.37 -72.57
CA ASN A 551 -36.51 -12.55 -74.02
C ASN A 551 -36.02 -13.95 -74.46
N SER A 552 -34.93 -14.46 -73.89
CA SER A 552 -34.43 -15.80 -74.19
C SER A 552 -35.36 -16.88 -73.64
N ALA A 553 -35.91 -16.74 -72.42
CA ALA A 553 -36.93 -17.63 -71.89
C ALA A 553 -38.19 -17.67 -72.78
N ALA A 554 -38.73 -16.51 -73.15
CA ALA A 554 -39.88 -16.42 -74.05
C ALA A 554 -39.60 -16.99 -75.46
N THR A 555 -38.35 -16.92 -75.93
CA THR A 555 -37.92 -17.54 -77.19
C THR A 555 -37.81 -19.06 -77.06
N ILE A 556 -37.25 -19.56 -75.96
CA ILE A 556 -37.20 -21.00 -75.64
C ILE A 556 -38.62 -21.56 -75.52
N GLU A 557 -39.54 -20.90 -74.82
CA GLU A 557 -40.94 -21.33 -74.73
C GLU A 557 -41.61 -21.46 -76.11
N ARG A 558 -41.39 -20.49 -77.02
CA ARG A 558 -41.92 -20.58 -78.39
C ARG A 558 -41.32 -21.75 -79.16
N LEU A 559 -40.01 -21.96 -79.07
CA LEU A 559 -39.32 -23.06 -79.74
C LEU A 559 -39.76 -24.43 -79.20
N THR A 560 -39.97 -24.55 -77.89
CA THR A 560 -40.54 -25.73 -77.25
C THR A 560 -41.96 -26.00 -77.74
N ARG A 561 -42.86 -24.99 -77.75
CA ARG A 561 -44.23 -25.16 -78.26
C ARG A 561 -44.28 -25.51 -79.75
N TYR A 562 -43.40 -24.93 -80.58
CA TYR A 562 -43.29 -25.32 -81.99
C TYR A 562 -42.78 -26.76 -82.15
N ARG A 563 -41.85 -27.20 -81.31
CA ARG A 563 -41.38 -28.59 -81.28
C ARG A 563 -42.51 -29.55 -80.86
N GLU A 564 -43.27 -29.22 -79.81
CA GLU A 564 -44.41 -30.00 -79.33
C GLU A 564 -45.46 -30.16 -80.45
N GLN A 565 -45.87 -29.06 -81.08
CA GLN A 565 -46.80 -29.08 -82.22
C GLN A 565 -46.27 -29.86 -83.43
N ALA A 566 -44.96 -29.83 -83.68
CA ALA A 566 -44.35 -30.64 -84.73
C ALA A 566 -44.36 -32.13 -84.39
N GLN A 567 -44.09 -32.50 -83.13
CA GLN A 567 -44.16 -33.88 -82.65
C GLN A 567 -45.59 -34.44 -82.69
N GLU A 568 -46.59 -33.70 -82.17
CA GLU A 568 -48.01 -34.08 -82.28
C GLU A 568 -48.43 -34.32 -83.75
N ARG A 569 -47.95 -33.48 -84.67
CA ARG A 569 -48.26 -33.59 -86.10
C ARG A 569 -47.56 -34.77 -86.78
N ILE A 570 -46.38 -35.16 -86.30
CA ILE A 570 -45.70 -36.39 -86.72
C ILE A 570 -46.50 -37.60 -86.22
N GLU A 571 -46.85 -37.67 -84.94
CA GLU A 571 -47.67 -38.76 -84.40
C GLU A 571 -49.02 -38.92 -85.12
N GLN A 572 -49.68 -37.81 -85.47
CA GLN A 572 -50.92 -37.83 -86.25
C GLN A 572 -50.73 -38.38 -87.67
N LEU A 573 -49.55 -38.18 -88.28
CA LEU A 573 -49.22 -38.75 -89.59
C LEU A 573 -48.83 -40.22 -89.47
N GLU A 574 -48.10 -40.61 -88.42
CA GLU A 574 -47.74 -42.00 -88.13
C GLU A 574 -48.98 -42.85 -87.86
N ARG A 575 -49.95 -42.36 -87.07
CA ARG A 575 -51.24 -43.04 -86.85
C ARG A 575 -52.02 -43.19 -88.16
N LYS A 576 -52.08 -42.14 -89.00
CA LYS A 576 -52.72 -42.24 -90.32
C LYS A 576 -52.03 -43.20 -91.28
N LEU A 577 -50.71 -43.37 -91.18
CA LEU A 577 -49.98 -44.39 -91.93
C LEU A 577 -50.26 -45.80 -91.41
N GLN A 578 -50.45 -45.98 -90.10
CA GLN A 578 -50.90 -47.23 -89.48
C GLN A 578 -52.37 -47.56 -89.80
N GLU A 579 -53.22 -46.56 -90.03
CA GLU A 579 -54.62 -46.73 -90.45
C GLU A 579 -54.78 -47.01 -91.96
N CYS A 580 -53.72 -46.81 -92.76
CA CYS A 580 -53.72 -47.00 -94.22
C CYS A 580 -53.04 -48.29 -94.70
N CYS A 581 -52.53 -49.12 -93.78
CA CYS A 581 -51.78 -50.36 -94.05
C CYS A 581 -52.48 -51.59 -93.47
#